data_AF-A0AAD9ZDA8-F1
#
_entry.id   AF-A0AAD9ZDA8-F1
#
_cell.length_a   1.000
_cell.length_b   1.000
_cell.length_c   1.000
_cell.angle_alpha   90.00
_cell.angle_beta   90.00
_cell.angle_gamma   90.00
#
_symmetry.space_group_name_H-M   'P 1'
#
loop_
_entity.id
_entity.type
_entity.pdbx_description
1 polymer ?
#
loop_
_entity_poly.entity_id
_entity_poly.type
_entity_poly.pdbx_seq_one_letter_code
_entity_poly.pdbx_strand_id
1 'polypeptide(L)'
;MASAVAHTHLVAHTYHMDIKPSNILVNDNQDVVLIDWEQSGATKWMRAPEIDGTLHAEEMSSPSGSSKLIYTKYSSLPPQPNPDRKGVVDLWHEHCPKAVEKAEVYMLGKTMWMLLQQVTESEAYKAYEDDEGRISWNERAEGVPREWKDVVGDCVREDPNERPGLEGLSDEEGMLEVGENLERTKIS
;
A
#
# COMPACT_ATOMS: atom_id res chain seq x y z
N MET A 1 1.74 10.38 -5.52
CA MET A 1 1.93 9.29 -4.54
C MET A 1 2.30 7.98 -5.23
N ALA A 2 1.39 7.33 -5.98
CA ALA A 2 1.65 6.05 -6.63
C ALA A 2 2.93 6.06 -7.49
N SER A 3 3.13 7.09 -8.30
CA SER A 3 4.37 7.28 -9.08
C SER A 3 5.65 7.31 -8.24
N ALA A 4 5.63 7.96 -7.06
CA ALA A 4 6.79 7.98 -6.16
C ALA A 4 7.10 6.58 -5.61
N VAL A 5 6.08 5.83 -5.19
CA VAL A 5 6.23 4.45 -4.71
C VAL A 5 6.69 3.53 -5.84
N ALA A 6 6.11 3.66 -7.03
CA ALA A 6 6.54 2.91 -8.23
C ALA A 6 8.00 3.18 -8.59
N HIS A 7 8.43 4.44 -8.61
CA HIS A 7 9.83 4.80 -8.85
C HIS A 7 10.77 4.18 -7.80
N THR A 8 10.33 4.12 -6.54
CA THR A 8 11.09 3.51 -5.44
C THR A 8 11.40 2.04 -5.71
N HIS A 9 10.40 1.28 -6.17
CA HIS A 9 10.55 -0.15 -6.47
C HIS A 9 11.25 -0.42 -7.80
N LEU A 10 10.78 0.24 -8.86
CA LEU A 10 11.09 -0.12 -10.24
C LEU A 10 12.38 0.51 -10.75
N VAL A 11 12.77 1.66 -10.19
CA VAL A 11 13.96 2.41 -10.60
C VAL A 11 15.03 2.41 -9.52
N ALA A 12 14.66 2.78 -8.29
CA ALA A 12 15.61 2.84 -7.18
C ALA A 12 15.88 1.46 -6.54
N HIS A 13 15.07 0.45 -6.86
CA HIS A 13 15.16 -0.91 -6.31
C HIS A 13 15.28 -0.93 -4.79
N THR A 14 14.42 -0.15 -4.13
CA THR A 14 14.32 -0.04 -2.67
C THR A 14 12.86 0.03 -2.25
N TYR A 15 12.58 0.30 -0.98
CA TYR A 15 11.24 0.41 -0.40
C TYR A 15 11.20 1.51 0.67
N HIS A 16 10.00 2.00 0.98
CA HIS A 16 9.79 3.05 1.99
C HIS A 16 9.37 2.49 3.35
N MET A 17 8.47 1.52 3.35
CA MET A 17 7.94 0.76 4.48
C MET A 17 7.10 1.51 5.51
N ASP A 18 7.06 2.83 5.49
CA ASP A 18 6.17 3.61 6.35
C ASP A 18 5.37 4.64 5.54
N ILE A 19 4.68 4.18 4.49
CA ILE A 19 3.81 5.04 3.68
C ILE A 19 2.57 5.42 4.50
N LYS A 20 2.46 6.71 4.84
CA LYS A 20 1.36 7.30 5.62
C LYS A 20 1.22 8.80 5.35
N PRO A 21 0.08 9.43 5.69
CA PRO A 21 -0.13 10.85 5.42
C PRO A 21 0.94 11.79 6.01
N SER A 22 1.47 11.50 7.21
CA SER A 22 2.51 12.32 7.84
C SER A 22 3.88 12.26 7.15
N ASN A 23 4.12 11.25 6.30
CA ASN A 23 5.34 11.10 5.51
C ASN A 23 5.17 11.65 4.08
N ILE A 24 4.13 12.47 3.86
CA ILE A 24 3.83 13.11 2.59
C ILE A 24 3.85 14.63 2.78
N LEU A 25 4.67 15.31 1.98
CA LEU A 25 4.67 16.76 1.87
C LEU A 25 4.02 17.20 0.56
N VAL A 26 3.56 18.45 0.55
CA VAL A 26 3.11 19.16 -0.64
C VAL A 26 4.05 20.33 -0.87
N ASN A 27 4.69 20.40 -2.03
CA ASN A 27 5.60 21.51 -2.38
C ASN A 27 4.83 22.72 -2.95
N ASP A 28 5.55 23.78 -3.32
CA ASP A 28 4.97 25.01 -3.87
C ASP A 28 4.24 24.81 -5.21
N ASN A 29 4.55 23.73 -5.94
CA ASN A 29 3.89 23.36 -7.20
C ASN A 29 2.66 22.45 -6.97
N GLN A 30 2.29 22.19 -5.71
CA GLN A 30 1.25 21.23 -5.33
C GLN A 30 1.61 19.77 -5.65
N ASP A 31 2.89 19.46 -5.88
CA ASP A 31 3.33 18.09 -6.04
C ASP A 31 3.38 17.38 -4.69
N VAL A 32 3.00 16.10 -4.71
CA VAL A 32 3.11 15.21 -3.54
C VAL A 32 4.50 14.59 -3.49
N VAL A 33 5.23 14.86 -2.41
CA VAL A 33 6.60 14.38 -2.15
C VAL A 33 6.60 13.39 -1.00
N LEU A 34 7.15 12.19 -1.22
CA LEU A 34 7.37 11.17 -0.20
C LEU A 34 8.68 11.44 0.55
N ILE A 35 8.63 11.47 1.88
CA ILE A 35 9.76 11.81 2.77
C ILE A 35 9.91 10.76 3.87
N ASP A 36 10.92 10.93 4.74
CA ASP A 36 11.17 10.09 5.91
C ASP A 36 11.67 8.67 5.58
N TRP A 37 12.72 8.64 4.76
CA TRP A 37 13.40 7.43 4.28
C TRP A 37 14.30 6.74 5.33
N GLU A 38 14.43 7.31 6.53
CA GLU A 38 15.30 6.77 7.57
C GLU A 38 14.61 5.73 8.47
N GLN A 39 13.28 5.60 8.36
CA GLN A 39 12.52 4.63 9.16
C GLN A 39 12.61 3.22 8.59
N SER A 40 12.87 2.26 9.48
CA SER A 40 12.81 0.84 9.16
C SER A 40 11.66 0.18 9.92
N GLY A 41 10.51 0.08 9.25
CA GLY A 41 9.35 -0.66 9.73
C GLY A 41 8.06 0.14 9.64
N ALA A 42 6.98 -0.52 9.22
CA ALA A 42 5.67 0.11 9.11
C ALA A 42 5.08 0.39 10.49
N THR A 43 4.51 1.59 10.65
CA THR A 43 3.64 1.90 11.78
C THR A 43 2.58 0.80 11.94
N LYS A 44 2.41 0.24 13.15
CA LYS A 44 1.65 -1.00 13.41
C LYS A 44 0.25 -1.02 12.77
N TRP A 45 -0.47 0.10 12.81
CA TRP A 45 -1.82 0.23 12.29
C TRP A 45 -1.88 0.52 10.79
N MET A 46 -0.78 0.91 10.14
CA MET A 46 -0.69 1.08 8.69
C MET A 46 -0.25 -0.18 7.96
N ARG A 47 0.49 -1.03 8.66
CA ARG A 47 1.13 -2.23 8.15
C ARG A 47 0.16 -3.19 7.46
N ALA A 48 0.61 -3.75 6.33
CA ALA A 48 -0.10 -4.84 5.67
C ALA A 48 -0.21 -6.08 6.59
N PRO A 49 -1.36 -6.78 6.62
CA PRO A 49 -1.59 -7.89 7.55
C PRO A 49 -0.55 -8.99 7.48
N GLU A 50 -0.01 -9.28 6.29
CA GLU A 50 0.99 -10.32 6.07
C GLU A 50 2.38 -9.97 6.65
N ILE A 51 2.66 -8.71 6.99
CA ILE A 51 3.90 -8.32 7.70
C ILE A 51 3.71 -8.54 9.21
N ASP A 52 3.36 -9.75 9.58
CA ASP A 52 3.17 -10.15 10.97
C ASP A 52 4.48 -10.65 11.62
N GLY A 53 5.51 -10.93 10.81
CA GLY A 53 6.79 -11.49 11.22
C GLY A 53 6.80 -13.01 11.35
N THR A 54 5.72 -13.70 10.99
CA THR A 54 5.56 -15.16 11.08
C THR A 54 5.53 -15.85 9.72
N LEU A 55 5.39 -15.08 8.65
CA LEU A 55 5.27 -15.56 7.28
C LEU A 55 6.56 -15.41 6.47
N HIS A 56 6.90 -16.47 5.74
CA HIS A 56 7.85 -16.51 4.65
C HIS A 56 7.11 -16.32 3.33
N ALA A 57 7.60 -15.43 2.47
CA ALA A 57 7.02 -15.17 1.17
C ALA A 57 7.92 -15.72 0.06
N GLU A 58 7.33 -16.48 -0.86
CA GLU A 58 8.01 -16.95 -2.07
C GLU A 58 7.19 -16.61 -3.30
N GLU A 59 7.88 -16.33 -4.39
CA GLU A 59 7.26 -16.11 -5.70
C GLU A 59 7.28 -17.43 -6.49
N MET A 60 6.09 -17.95 -6.78
CA MET A 60 5.92 -19.13 -7.62
C MET A 60 5.51 -18.71 -9.02
N SER A 61 6.39 -18.97 -9.99
CA SER A 61 6.06 -18.80 -11.41
C SER A 61 5.05 -19.85 -11.86
N SER A 62 3.97 -19.41 -12.49
CA SER A 62 3.06 -20.29 -13.20
C SER A 62 3.58 -20.60 -14.61
N PRO A 63 3.18 -21.74 -15.21
CA PRO A 63 3.47 -22.04 -16.61
C PRO A 63 2.92 -20.99 -17.59
N SER A 64 1.90 -20.22 -17.20
CA SER A 64 1.33 -19.11 -17.99
C SER A 64 2.16 -17.83 -17.96
N GLY A 65 3.30 -17.80 -17.25
CA GLY A 65 4.17 -16.62 -17.14
C GLY A 65 3.73 -15.62 -16.08
N SER A 66 2.55 -15.77 -15.48
CA SER A 66 2.16 -15.01 -14.28
C SER A 66 2.82 -15.61 -13.04
N SER A 67 3.19 -14.78 -12.08
CA SER A 67 3.77 -15.23 -10.81
C SER A 67 2.86 -14.90 -9.63
N LYS A 68 2.74 -15.86 -8.69
CA LYS A 68 1.91 -15.74 -7.49
C LYS A 68 2.80 -15.76 -6.25
N LEU A 69 2.50 -14.88 -5.30
CA LEU A 69 3.08 -14.92 -3.97
C LEU A 69 2.43 -16.03 -3.14
N ILE A 70 3.26 -16.86 -2.54
CA ILE A 70 2.87 -17.89 -1.59
C ILE A 70 3.45 -17.52 -0.23
N TYR A 71 2.55 -17.39 0.75
CA TYR A 71 2.92 -17.14 2.13
C TYR A 71 2.83 -18.44 2.92
N THR A 72 3.93 -18.83 3.55
CA THR A 72 4.00 -20.02 4.41
C THR A 72 4.47 -19.61 5.79
N LYS A 73 3.95 -20.23 6.84
CA LYS A 73 4.47 -19.98 8.19
C LYS A 73 5.89 -20.50 8.29
N TYR A 74 6.80 -19.73 8.89
CA TYR A 74 8.13 -20.23 9.18
C TYR A 74 8.02 -21.50 10.05
N SER A 75 8.72 -22.57 9.64
CA SER A 75 8.74 -23.86 10.34
C SER A 75 9.57 -23.82 11.63
N SER A 76 10.38 -22.79 11.82
CA SER A 76 11.14 -22.45 13.02
C SER A 76 11.08 -20.93 13.25
N LEU A 77 11.61 -20.41 14.37
CA LEU A 77 11.68 -18.95 14.57
C LEU A 77 12.27 -18.28 13.31
N PRO A 78 11.73 -17.14 12.84
CA PRO A 78 12.28 -16.42 11.70
C PRO A 78 13.77 -16.13 11.93
N PRO A 79 14.60 -15.98 10.87
CA PRO A 79 16.01 -15.64 11.02
C PRO A 79 16.12 -14.30 11.77
N GLN A 80 16.37 -14.38 13.08
CA GLN A 80 16.44 -13.28 14.05
C GLN A 80 15.16 -12.42 14.18
N PRO A 81 14.40 -12.54 15.29
CA PRO A 81 13.30 -11.62 15.57
C PRO A 81 13.90 -10.29 16.04
N ASN A 82 14.19 -9.37 15.12
CA ASN A 82 14.32 -7.99 15.53
C ASN A 82 12.92 -7.53 15.99
N PRO A 83 12.72 -7.01 17.22
CA PRO A 83 11.41 -6.56 17.72
C PRO A 83 10.68 -5.59 16.77
N ASP A 84 11.41 -4.89 15.89
CA ASP A 84 10.85 -3.96 14.92
C ASP A 84 10.37 -4.63 13.61
N ARG A 85 10.47 -5.96 13.50
CA ARG A 85 10.13 -6.76 12.28
C ARG A 85 10.87 -6.34 11.01
N LYS A 86 11.83 -5.42 11.10
CA LYS A 86 12.79 -5.03 10.06
C LYS A 86 13.36 -6.24 9.31
N GLY A 87 13.65 -7.33 10.04
CA GLY A 87 14.19 -8.56 9.46
C GLY A 87 13.30 -9.21 8.39
N VAL A 88 11.97 -9.24 8.52
CA VAL A 88 11.13 -9.97 7.55
C VAL A 88 11.06 -9.25 6.20
N VAL A 89 11.00 -7.92 6.24
CA VAL A 89 10.92 -7.09 5.05
C VAL A 89 12.26 -7.01 4.36
N ASP A 90 13.36 -6.85 5.11
CA ASP A 90 14.71 -6.87 4.55
C ASP A 90 14.96 -8.23 3.85
N LEU A 91 14.52 -9.34 4.45
CA LEU A 91 14.59 -10.68 3.83
C LEU A 91 13.73 -10.79 2.56
N TRP A 92 12.50 -10.29 2.59
CA TRP A 92 11.65 -10.28 1.40
C TRP A 92 12.21 -9.36 0.32
N HIS A 93 12.81 -8.24 0.67
CA HIS A 93 13.44 -7.38 -0.32
C HIS A 93 14.58 -8.10 -1.05
N GLU A 94 15.38 -8.90 -0.34
CA GLU A 94 16.47 -9.65 -0.95
C GLU A 94 15.99 -10.83 -1.80
N HIS A 95 14.91 -11.52 -1.38
CA HIS A 95 14.55 -12.83 -1.95
C HIS A 95 13.16 -12.90 -2.62
N CYS A 96 12.28 -11.94 -2.34
CA CYS A 96 10.92 -11.85 -2.86
C CYS A 96 10.42 -10.39 -2.93
N PRO A 97 11.05 -9.49 -3.72
CA PRO A 97 10.73 -8.05 -3.73
C PRO A 97 9.26 -7.74 -3.97
N LYS A 98 8.57 -8.59 -4.75
CA LYS A 98 7.14 -8.50 -5.02
C LYS A 98 6.28 -8.56 -3.75
N ALA A 99 6.70 -9.28 -2.71
CA ALA A 99 5.99 -9.29 -1.42
C ALA A 99 6.06 -7.92 -0.74
N VAL A 100 7.23 -7.24 -0.81
CA VAL A 100 7.40 -5.88 -0.29
C VAL A 100 6.54 -4.90 -1.09
N GLU A 101 6.55 -5.00 -2.42
CA GLU A 101 5.71 -4.20 -3.32
C GLU A 101 4.22 -4.27 -2.91
N LYS A 102 3.68 -5.48 -2.75
CA LYS A 102 2.26 -5.67 -2.39
C LYS A 102 1.93 -5.12 -1.02
N ALA A 103 2.85 -5.18 -0.06
CA ALA A 103 2.65 -4.57 1.23
C ALA A 103 2.66 -3.02 1.17
N GLU A 104 3.51 -2.43 0.34
CA GLU A 104 3.52 -0.97 0.10
C GLU A 104 2.27 -0.50 -0.64
N VAL A 105 1.73 -1.31 -1.57
CA VAL A 105 0.42 -1.04 -2.21
C VAL A 105 -0.69 -0.99 -1.17
N TYR A 106 -0.70 -1.89 -0.18
CA TYR A 106 -1.68 -1.85 0.91
C TYR A 106 -1.57 -0.56 1.73
N MET A 107 -0.34 -0.19 2.12
CA MET A 107 -0.09 1.05 2.88
C MET A 107 -0.46 2.31 2.08
N LEU A 108 -0.21 2.31 0.77
CA LEU A 108 -0.65 3.36 -0.14
C LEU A 108 -2.19 3.45 -0.19
N GLY A 109 -2.88 2.33 -0.31
CA GLY A 109 -4.35 2.28 -0.27
C GLY A 109 -4.93 2.85 1.02
N LYS A 110 -4.38 2.46 2.17
CA LYS A 110 -4.78 3.03 3.48
C LYS A 110 -4.51 4.54 3.56
N THR A 111 -3.37 4.98 3.05
CA THR A 111 -3.02 6.41 3.00
C THR A 111 -4.02 7.19 2.16
N MET A 112 -4.38 6.67 0.98
CA MET A 112 -5.40 7.27 0.11
C MET A 112 -6.78 7.33 0.80
N TRP A 113 -7.20 6.25 1.46
CA TRP A 113 -8.44 6.25 2.25
C TRP A 113 -8.44 7.34 3.32
N MET A 114 -7.36 7.46 4.08
CA MET A 114 -7.24 8.49 5.13
C MET A 114 -7.36 9.89 4.57
N LEU A 115 -6.72 10.17 3.43
CA LEU A 115 -6.77 11.48 2.78
C LEU A 115 -8.18 11.77 2.23
N LEU A 116 -8.80 10.81 1.53
CA LEU A 116 -10.10 10.99 0.87
C LEU A 116 -11.25 11.13 1.88
N GLN A 117 -11.25 10.35 2.96
CA GLN A 117 -12.26 10.43 4.01
C GLN A 117 -11.92 11.41 5.14
N GLN A 118 -10.71 11.98 5.12
CA GLN A 118 -10.18 12.85 6.18
C GLN A 118 -10.17 12.15 7.54
N VAL A 119 -9.57 10.96 7.56
CA VAL A 119 -9.36 10.17 8.79
C VAL A 119 -8.04 10.60 9.41
N THR A 120 -8.10 11.00 10.67
CA THR A 120 -6.91 11.32 11.45
C THR A 120 -6.13 10.06 11.85
N GLU A 121 -4.84 10.17 12.13
CA GLU A 121 -4.06 9.04 12.62
C GLU A 121 -4.63 8.45 13.91
N SER A 122 -5.19 9.28 14.79
CA SER A 122 -5.85 8.82 16.02
C SER A 122 -7.09 7.98 15.74
N GLU A 123 -7.91 8.37 14.75
CA GLU A 123 -9.08 7.58 14.32
C GLU A 123 -8.64 6.27 13.67
N ALA A 124 -7.61 6.30 12.82
CA ALA A 124 -7.06 5.10 12.18
C ALA A 124 -6.43 4.13 13.20
N TYR A 125 -5.72 4.66 14.20
CA TYR A 125 -5.19 3.88 15.32
C TYR A 125 -6.31 3.23 16.13
N LYS A 126 -7.37 3.97 16.44
CA LYS A 126 -8.53 3.42 17.16
C LYS A 126 -9.23 2.31 16.35
N ALA A 127 -9.44 2.52 15.05
CA ALA A 127 -9.99 1.49 14.16
C ALA A 127 -9.11 0.23 14.12
N TYR A 128 -7.79 0.39 14.29
CA TYR A 128 -6.87 -0.73 14.45
C TYR A 128 -7.06 -1.51 15.75
N GLU A 129 -7.32 -0.83 16.87
CA GLU A 129 -7.64 -1.49 18.14
C GLU A 129 -8.99 -2.21 18.11
N ASP A 130 -9.97 -1.66 17.36
CA ASP A 130 -11.35 -2.16 17.34
C ASP A 130 -11.59 -3.30 16.32
N ASP A 131 -11.06 -3.21 15.09
CA ASP A 131 -11.29 -4.18 13.99
C ASP A 131 -10.04 -4.39 13.12
N GLU A 132 -8.86 -4.48 13.76
CA GLU A 132 -7.57 -4.76 13.11
C GLU A 132 -7.22 -3.79 11.95
N GLY A 133 -7.88 -2.64 11.90
CA GLY A 133 -7.56 -1.54 10.99
C GLY A 133 -8.18 -1.71 9.62
N ARG A 134 -9.25 -2.50 9.51
CA ARG A 134 -10.08 -2.60 8.31
C ARG A 134 -10.64 -1.21 7.97
N ILE A 135 -10.47 -0.80 6.71
CA ILE A 135 -11.00 0.48 6.25
C ILE A 135 -12.52 0.38 6.06
N SER A 136 -13.22 1.48 6.31
CA SER A 136 -14.64 1.62 6.02
C SER A 136 -14.96 3.03 5.55
N TRP A 137 -15.87 3.15 4.60
CA TRP A 137 -16.34 4.44 4.09
C TRP A 137 -17.55 4.93 4.90
N ASN A 138 -17.57 6.21 5.24
CA ASN A 138 -18.67 6.87 5.97
C ASN A 138 -19.15 8.14 5.25
N GLU A 139 -20.05 8.90 5.89
CA GLU A 139 -20.67 10.10 5.32
C GLU A 139 -19.65 11.18 4.87
N ARG A 140 -18.45 11.24 5.47
CA ARG A 140 -17.40 12.19 5.03
C ARG A 140 -16.90 11.90 3.62
N ALA A 141 -17.08 10.67 3.14
CA ALA A 141 -16.66 10.23 1.82
C ALA A 141 -17.79 10.22 0.78
N GLU A 142 -18.96 10.82 1.04
CA GLU A 142 -20.06 10.89 0.07
C GLU A 142 -19.63 11.55 -1.26
N GLY A 143 -18.82 12.59 -1.21
CA GLY A 143 -18.31 13.30 -2.39
C GLY A 143 -17.14 12.63 -3.11
N VAL A 144 -16.60 11.52 -2.57
CA VAL A 144 -15.47 10.81 -3.20
C VAL A 144 -16.02 9.94 -4.34
N PRO A 145 -15.51 10.09 -5.58
CA PRO A 145 -15.98 9.30 -6.71
C PRO A 145 -15.77 7.80 -6.48
N ARG A 146 -16.65 6.99 -7.08
CA ARG A 146 -16.67 5.54 -6.84
C ARG A 146 -15.38 4.87 -7.31
N GLU A 147 -14.85 5.33 -8.43
CA GLU A 147 -13.63 4.84 -9.06
C GLU A 147 -12.44 4.96 -8.10
N TRP A 148 -12.35 6.06 -7.34
CA TRP A 148 -11.31 6.22 -6.31
C TRP A 148 -11.51 5.26 -5.14
N LYS A 149 -12.77 5.00 -4.74
CA LYS A 149 -13.08 4.01 -3.70
C LYS A 149 -12.72 2.59 -4.14
N ASP A 150 -12.96 2.28 -5.41
CA ASP A 150 -12.64 0.99 -6.02
C ASP A 150 -11.11 0.79 -6.07
N VAL A 151 -10.34 1.79 -6.54
CA VAL A 151 -8.86 1.77 -6.50
C VAL A 151 -8.32 1.55 -5.09
N VAL A 152 -8.85 2.29 -4.11
CA VAL A 152 -8.47 2.11 -2.69
C VAL A 152 -8.80 0.70 -2.22
N GLY A 153 -10.01 0.21 -2.52
CA GLY A 153 -10.47 -1.13 -2.16
C GLY A 153 -9.59 -2.24 -2.73
N ASP A 154 -9.15 -2.10 -3.97
CA ASP A 154 -8.24 -3.03 -4.63
C ASP A 154 -6.83 -2.97 -4.05
N CYS A 155 -6.35 -1.79 -3.64
CA CYS A 155 -5.07 -1.67 -2.95
C CYS A 155 -5.07 -2.36 -1.57
N VAL A 156 -6.18 -2.34 -0.84
CA VAL A 156 -6.27 -2.89 0.53
C VAL A 156 -6.83 -4.31 0.61
N ARG A 157 -6.85 -5.07 -0.50
CA ARG A 157 -7.29 -6.47 -0.51
C ARG A 157 -6.51 -7.31 0.51
N GLU A 158 -7.22 -8.25 1.13
CA GLU A 158 -6.62 -9.13 2.14
C GLU A 158 -5.58 -10.06 1.51
N ASP A 159 -5.88 -10.69 0.36
CA ASP A 159 -4.90 -11.45 -0.42
C ASP A 159 -3.96 -10.48 -1.17
N PRO A 160 -2.64 -10.48 -0.90
CA PRO A 160 -1.68 -9.63 -1.61
C PRO A 160 -1.64 -9.87 -3.13
N ASN A 161 -2.05 -11.04 -3.61
CA ASN A 161 -2.10 -11.35 -5.03
C ASN A 161 -3.27 -10.69 -5.76
N GLU A 162 -4.31 -10.26 -5.04
CA GLU A 162 -5.45 -9.54 -5.59
C GLU A 162 -5.19 -8.03 -5.68
N ARG A 163 -4.14 -7.54 -5.02
CA ARG A 163 -3.76 -6.12 -5.09
C ARG A 163 -3.14 -5.81 -6.46
N PRO A 164 -3.37 -4.61 -7.01
CA PRO A 164 -2.73 -4.20 -8.26
C PRO A 164 -1.20 -4.12 -8.13
N GLY A 165 -0.49 -4.18 -9.25
CA GLY A 165 0.94 -3.87 -9.30
C GLY A 165 1.17 -2.36 -9.29
N LEU A 166 2.34 -1.91 -8.84
CA LEU A 166 2.68 -0.49 -8.82
C LEU A 166 2.71 0.15 -10.22
N GLU A 167 3.10 -0.61 -11.24
CA GLU A 167 3.11 -0.16 -12.65
C GLU A 167 1.72 0.37 -13.05
N GLY A 168 0.68 -0.45 -12.93
CA GLY A 168 -0.68 -0.07 -13.30
C GLY A 168 -1.33 0.98 -12.39
N LEU A 169 -0.80 1.22 -11.19
CA LEU A 169 -1.25 2.33 -10.32
C LEU A 169 -0.61 3.67 -10.67
N SER A 170 0.51 3.66 -11.40
CA SER A 170 1.30 4.83 -11.75
C SER A 170 1.12 5.32 -13.18
N ASP A 171 0.47 4.53 -14.04
CA ASP A 171 0.20 4.88 -15.43
C ASP A 171 -0.80 6.05 -15.54
N GLU A 172 -0.36 7.13 -16.20
CA GLU A 172 -1.15 8.36 -16.40
C GLU A 172 -2.44 8.12 -17.20
N GLU A 173 -2.47 7.15 -18.12
CA GLU A 173 -3.68 6.78 -18.88
C GLU A 173 -4.79 6.21 -17.98
N GLY A 174 -4.43 5.49 -16.91
CA GLY A 174 -5.40 4.97 -15.93
C GLY A 174 -6.00 6.03 -15.01
N MET A 175 -5.27 7.12 -14.74
CA MET A 175 -5.79 8.26 -13.98
C MET A 175 -6.62 9.23 -14.85
N LEU A 176 -6.32 9.33 -16.15
CA LEU A 176 -7.06 10.17 -17.10
C LEU A 176 -8.45 9.60 -17.45
N GLU A 177 -8.62 8.27 -17.54
CA GLU A 177 -9.95 7.66 -17.74
C GLU A 177 -10.91 7.94 -16.56
N VAL A 178 -10.38 8.08 -15.35
CA VAL A 178 -11.17 8.48 -14.17
C VAL A 178 -11.51 9.98 -14.20
N GLY A 179 -10.61 10.82 -14.73
CA GLY A 179 -10.81 12.27 -14.88
C GLY A 179 -11.82 12.65 -15.97
N GLU A 180 -11.78 12.02 -17.14
CA GLU A 180 -12.67 12.34 -18.26
C GLU A 180 -14.14 11.97 -17.99
N ASN A 181 -14.39 10.93 -17.18
CA ASN A 181 -15.74 10.54 -16.78
C ASN A 181 -16.39 11.57 -15.84
N LEU A 182 -15.60 12.28 -15.03
CA LEU A 182 -16.08 13.33 -14.12
C LEU A 182 -16.47 14.63 -14.84
N GLU A 183 -15.85 14.95 -15.98
CA GLU A 183 -16.25 16.11 -16.79
C GLU A 183 -17.55 15.85 -17.55
N ARG A 184 -17.80 14.62 -17.99
CA ARG A 184 -19.06 14.26 -18.68
C ARG A 184 -20.29 14.24 -17.78
N THR A 185 -20.15 13.94 -16.48
CA THR A 185 -21.29 13.94 -15.55
C THR A 185 -21.71 15.33 -15.08
N LYS A 186 -20.90 16.38 -15.34
CA LYS A 186 -21.24 17.78 -15.00
C LYS A 186 -22.01 18.50 -16.11
N ILE A 187 -22.25 17.88 -17.26
CA ILE A 187 -22.92 18.49 -18.44
C ILE A 187 -24.20 17.71 -18.84
N SER A 188 -24.72 16.82 -17.98
CA SER A 188 -26.00 16.12 -18.23
C SER A 188 -27.06 16.46 -17.19
#